data_AF-A0A2T7FAL2-F1
#
_entry.id   AF-A0A2T7FAL2-F1
#
_cell.length_a   1.000
_cell.length_b   1.000
_cell.length_c   1.000
_cell.angle_alpha   90.00
_cell.angle_beta   90.00
_cell.angle_gamma   90.00
#
_symmetry.space_group_name_H-M   'P 1'
#
loop_
_entity.id
_entity.type
_entity.pdbx_description
1 polymer ?
#
loop_
_entity_poly.entity_id
_entity_poly.type
_entity_poly.pdbx_seq_one_letter_code
_entity_poly.pdbx_strand_id
1 'polypeptide(L)'
;MKLLSSVLFLLLVVPATCKSSTLEDACRSFAAGHPSIGYDYCIRTFQADRASAAAADARGLATVAARIAGAKANATAARVAALSAVETDARRRDRLAVCAEVYSDAVDQLAQAAEDLARGEGAGADDAVTQLSAALDAPGTCEDAFGEADDTSPLAGEDAEFKKLATLALAVAASLTPPPPASPATPMISD
;
A
#
# COMPACT_ATOMS: atom_id res chain seq x y z
N MET A 1 -27.98 -62.34 25.35
CA MET A 1 -26.83 -61.71 26.03
C MET A 1 -26.22 -60.68 25.09
N LYS A 2 -26.04 -59.47 25.61
CA LYS A 2 -25.58 -58.25 24.93
C LYS A 2 -24.17 -58.43 24.38
N LEU A 3 -23.88 -57.91 23.18
CA LEU A 3 -22.66 -57.14 22.95
C LEU A 3 -23.01 -55.93 22.08
N LEU A 4 -23.02 -54.78 22.75
CA LEU A 4 -23.20 -53.46 22.20
C LEU A 4 -21.99 -53.05 21.34
N SER A 5 -22.26 -52.13 20.43
CA SER A 5 -21.41 -50.96 20.15
C SER A 5 -20.00 -51.25 19.64
N SER A 6 -19.82 -51.08 18.33
CA SER A 6 -18.64 -50.37 17.84
C SER A 6 -19.05 -49.55 16.63
N VAL A 7 -19.60 -48.37 16.92
CA VAL A 7 -19.66 -47.29 15.95
C VAL A 7 -18.21 -46.87 15.72
N LEU A 8 -17.55 -47.48 14.73
CA LEU A 8 -16.29 -46.95 14.20
C LEU A 8 -16.64 -45.71 13.36
N PHE A 9 -17.00 -44.64 14.05
CA PHE A 9 -16.92 -43.30 13.49
C PHE A 9 -15.43 -43.04 13.34
N LEU A 10 -14.88 -43.39 12.18
CA LEU A 10 -13.56 -42.95 11.77
C LEU A 10 -13.68 -41.43 11.62
N LEU A 11 -13.49 -40.71 12.73
CA LEU A 11 -13.19 -39.29 12.72
C LEU A 11 -11.93 -39.16 11.87
N LEU A 12 -12.12 -38.80 10.61
CA LEU A 12 -11.16 -38.08 9.81
C LEU A 12 -10.87 -36.78 10.56
N VAL A 13 -10.02 -36.87 11.58
CA VAL A 13 -9.26 -35.71 12.05
C VAL A 13 -8.27 -35.45 10.91
N VAL A 14 -8.76 -34.75 9.89
CA VAL A 14 -7.88 -34.03 8.99
C VAL A 14 -7.12 -33.09 9.93
N PRO A 15 -5.79 -33.20 10.07
CA PRO A 15 -5.05 -32.13 10.69
C PRO A 15 -5.29 -30.94 9.77
N ALA A 16 -6.16 -30.02 10.19
CA ALA A 16 -6.22 -28.70 9.61
C ALA A 16 -4.85 -28.09 9.92
N THR A 17 -3.88 -28.33 9.04
CA THR A 17 -2.69 -27.50 8.99
C THR A 17 -3.24 -26.12 8.67
N CYS A 18 -3.40 -25.27 9.68
CA CYS A 18 -3.67 -23.84 9.49
C CYS A 18 -2.45 -23.24 8.81
N LYS A 19 -2.30 -23.51 7.51
CA LYS A 19 -1.47 -22.67 6.65
C LYS A 19 -2.24 -21.37 6.56
N SER A 20 -1.73 -20.38 7.28
CA SER A 20 -2.08 -18.97 7.09
C SER A 20 -2.11 -18.69 5.59
N SER A 21 -3.17 -18.04 5.10
CA SER A 21 -3.24 -17.69 3.69
C SER A 21 -2.12 -16.71 3.33
N THR A 22 -1.70 -16.67 2.07
CA THR A 22 -0.69 -15.70 1.58
C THR A 22 -1.00 -14.27 2.04
N LEU A 23 -2.28 -13.91 2.08
CA LEU A 23 -2.78 -12.63 2.57
C LEU A 23 -2.48 -12.42 4.06
N GLU A 24 -2.78 -13.40 4.90
CA GLU A 24 -2.54 -13.32 6.34
C GLU A 24 -1.04 -13.21 6.66
N ASP A 25 -0.19 -13.93 5.92
CA ASP A 25 1.28 -13.82 6.07
C ASP A 25 1.80 -12.45 5.64
N ALA A 26 1.35 -11.94 4.48
CA ALA A 26 1.69 -10.60 4.01
C ALA A 26 1.25 -9.52 5.01
N CYS A 27 0.02 -9.60 5.52
CA CYS A 27 -0.49 -8.64 6.50
C CYS A 27 0.21 -8.74 7.86
N ARG A 28 0.66 -9.93 8.28
CA ARG A 28 1.45 -10.09 9.50
C ARG A 28 2.83 -9.46 9.36
N SER A 29 3.49 -9.68 8.21
CA SER A 29 4.77 -9.03 7.88
C SER A 29 4.62 -7.51 7.84
N PHE A 30 3.60 -7.01 7.14
CA PHE A 30 3.27 -5.59 7.07
C PHE A 30 3.07 -4.98 8.47
N ALA A 31 2.26 -5.61 9.33
CA ALA A 31 1.98 -5.11 10.66
C ALA A 31 3.22 -5.06 11.56
N ALA A 32 4.19 -5.97 11.35
CA ALA A 32 5.45 -5.97 12.09
C ALA A 32 6.33 -4.76 11.72
N GLY A 33 6.35 -4.35 10.44
CA GLY A 33 7.06 -3.16 9.97
C GLY A 33 6.29 -1.84 10.18
N HIS A 34 4.96 -1.90 10.23
CA HIS A 34 4.07 -0.72 10.25
C HIS A 34 3.00 -0.85 11.36
N PRO A 35 3.40 -0.88 12.65
CA PRO A 35 2.47 -1.10 13.76
C PRO A 35 1.40 0.00 13.90
N SER A 36 1.67 1.21 13.43
CA SER A 36 0.70 2.32 13.44
C SER A 36 -0.44 2.17 12.42
N ILE A 37 -0.25 1.34 11.38
CA ILE A 37 -1.27 1.02 10.38
C ILE A 37 -1.94 -0.31 10.74
N GLY A 38 -1.13 -1.33 11.03
CA GLY A 38 -1.55 -2.57 11.66
C GLY A 38 -2.19 -3.61 10.74
N TYR A 39 -2.34 -4.81 11.30
CA TYR A 39 -2.81 -6.02 10.62
C TYR A 39 -4.25 -5.88 10.11
N ASP A 40 -5.14 -5.38 10.96
CA ASP A 40 -6.57 -5.29 10.65
C ASP A 40 -6.84 -4.32 9.50
N TYR A 41 -6.05 -3.25 9.38
CA TYR A 41 -6.13 -2.34 8.23
C TYR A 41 -5.76 -3.08 6.95
N CYS A 42 -4.64 -3.81 6.95
CA CYS A 42 -4.19 -4.59 5.81
C CYS A 42 -5.26 -5.59 5.35
N ILE A 43 -5.80 -6.40 6.29
CA ILE A 43 -6.83 -7.40 5.99
C ILE A 43 -8.08 -6.75 5.40
N ARG A 44 -8.59 -5.68 6.04
CA ARG A 44 -9.81 -5.00 5.55
C ARG A 44 -9.60 -4.39 4.17
N THR A 45 -8.44 -3.80 3.91
CA THR A 45 -8.11 -3.21 2.61
C THR A 45 -8.20 -4.25 1.51
N PHE A 46 -7.58 -5.42 1.68
CA PHE A 46 -7.67 -6.48 0.68
C PHE A 46 -9.08 -7.08 0.59
N GLN A 47 -9.78 -7.30 1.71
CA GLN A 47 -11.14 -7.85 1.68
C GLN A 47 -12.18 -6.94 1.01
N ALA A 48 -11.95 -5.62 1.02
CA ALA A 48 -12.81 -4.65 0.34
C ALA A 48 -12.69 -4.72 -1.19
N ASP A 49 -11.59 -5.27 -1.71
CA ASP A 49 -11.34 -5.41 -3.15
C ASP A 49 -11.59 -6.85 -3.62
N ARG A 50 -12.46 -7.01 -4.63
CA ARG A 50 -12.83 -8.34 -5.15
C ARG A 50 -11.69 -9.03 -5.89
N ALA A 51 -10.73 -8.29 -6.45
CA ALA A 51 -9.59 -8.86 -7.16
C ALA A 51 -8.56 -9.45 -6.18
N SER A 52 -8.53 -9.01 -4.92
CA SER A 52 -7.72 -9.62 -3.86
C SER A 52 -7.98 -11.12 -3.69
N ALA A 53 -9.22 -11.57 -3.90
CA ALA A 53 -9.57 -13.00 -3.80
C ALA A 53 -8.91 -13.85 -4.91
N ALA A 54 -8.46 -13.24 -6.00
CA ALA A 54 -7.76 -13.90 -7.10
C ALA A 54 -6.23 -13.84 -6.96
N ALA A 55 -5.70 -13.10 -5.99
CA ALA A 55 -4.26 -13.02 -5.75
C ALA A 55 -3.75 -14.33 -5.10
N ALA A 56 -3.11 -15.17 -5.90
CA ALA A 56 -2.60 -16.48 -5.46
C ALA A 56 -1.29 -16.38 -4.67
N ASP A 57 -0.52 -15.31 -4.88
CA ASP A 57 0.81 -15.10 -4.31
C ASP A 57 1.06 -13.64 -3.88
N ALA A 58 2.21 -13.39 -3.25
CA ALA A 58 2.60 -12.07 -2.76
C ALA A 58 2.73 -11.02 -3.88
N ARG A 59 3.09 -11.44 -5.10
CA ARG A 59 3.19 -10.56 -6.27
C ARG A 59 1.81 -10.11 -6.74
N GLY A 60 0.83 -11.03 -6.76
CA GLY A 60 -0.57 -10.71 -6.99
C GLY A 60 -1.11 -9.74 -5.94
N LEU A 61 -0.78 -9.95 -4.66
CA LEU A 61 -1.18 -9.04 -3.58
C LEU A 61 -0.55 -7.65 -3.75
N ALA A 62 0.73 -7.56 -4.08
CA ALA A 62 1.38 -6.27 -4.36
C ALA A 62 0.71 -5.53 -5.54
N THR A 63 0.38 -6.27 -6.61
CA THR A 63 -0.30 -5.72 -7.79
C THR A 63 -1.67 -5.15 -7.42
N VAL A 64 -2.44 -5.88 -6.60
CA VAL A 64 -3.76 -5.43 -6.11
C VAL A 64 -3.60 -4.20 -5.20
N ALA A 65 -2.65 -4.21 -4.27
CA ALA A 65 -2.41 -3.08 -3.39
C ALA A 65 -2.03 -1.80 -4.16
N ALA A 66 -1.16 -1.90 -5.18
CA ALA A 66 -0.81 -0.78 -6.06
C ALA A 66 -2.04 -0.20 -6.78
N ARG A 67 -2.94 -1.06 -7.26
CA ARG A 67 -4.21 -0.62 -7.89
C ARG A 67 -5.17 0.06 -6.92
N ILE A 68 -5.31 -0.47 -5.70
CA ILE A 68 -6.12 0.15 -4.65
C ILE A 68 -5.57 1.55 -4.32
N ALA A 69 -4.25 1.67 -4.15
CA ALA A 69 -3.60 2.95 -3.94
C ALA A 69 -3.80 3.90 -5.13
N GLY A 70 -3.69 3.40 -6.38
CA GLY A 70 -3.90 4.20 -7.59
C GLY A 70 -5.33 4.73 -7.72
N ALA A 71 -6.33 3.92 -7.35
CA ALA A 71 -7.71 4.38 -7.28
C ALA A 71 -7.90 5.49 -6.24
N LYS A 72 -7.21 5.40 -5.10
CA LYS A 72 -7.21 6.47 -4.08
C LYS A 72 -6.51 7.72 -4.59
N ALA A 73 -5.33 7.61 -5.22
CA ALA A 73 -4.63 8.75 -5.82
C ALA A 73 -5.51 9.49 -6.82
N ASN A 74 -6.18 8.75 -7.72
CA ASN A 74 -7.09 9.32 -8.70
C ASN A 74 -8.30 10.02 -8.04
N ALA A 75 -8.86 9.44 -6.98
CA ALA A 75 -9.93 10.08 -6.22
C ALA A 75 -9.45 11.37 -5.52
N THR A 76 -8.22 11.37 -4.99
CA THR A 76 -7.63 12.58 -4.41
C THR A 76 -7.36 13.63 -5.48
N ALA A 77 -6.81 13.28 -6.64
CA ALA A 77 -6.63 14.20 -7.76
C ALA A 77 -7.96 14.85 -8.19
N ALA A 78 -9.05 14.08 -8.27
CA ALA A 78 -10.38 14.60 -8.56
C ALA A 78 -10.87 15.57 -7.47
N ARG A 79 -10.57 15.29 -6.19
CA ARG A 79 -10.86 16.19 -5.08
C ARG A 79 -10.08 17.50 -5.19
N VAL A 80 -8.79 17.45 -5.52
CA VAL A 80 -7.97 18.64 -5.77
C VAL A 80 -8.57 19.48 -6.89
N ALA A 81 -8.93 18.86 -8.02
CA ALA A 81 -9.55 19.56 -9.15
C ALA A 81 -10.86 20.27 -8.74
N ALA A 82 -11.70 19.62 -7.94
CA ALA A 82 -12.94 20.22 -7.44
C ALA A 82 -12.68 21.41 -6.50
N LEU A 83 -11.65 21.34 -5.65
CA LEU A 83 -11.25 22.44 -4.78
C LEU A 83 -10.71 23.63 -5.60
N SER A 84 -9.83 23.35 -6.58
CA SER A 84 -9.25 24.36 -7.46
C SER A 84 -10.29 25.13 -8.26
N ALA A 85 -11.39 24.47 -8.66
CA ALA A 85 -12.45 25.09 -9.46
C ALA A 85 -13.23 26.18 -8.72
N VAL A 86 -13.28 26.13 -7.38
CA VAL A 86 -14.02 27.08 -6.54
C VAL A 86 -13.11 27.98 -5.70
N GLU A 87 -11.80 27.74 -5.71
CA GLU A 87 -10.83 28.53 -4.94
C GLU A 87 -10.62 29.91 -5.60
N THR A 88 -10.74 30.95 -4.78
CA THR A 88 -10.62 32.35 -5.23
C THR A 88 -9.30 32.97 -4.83
N ASP A 89 -8.65 32.45 -3.78
CA ASP A 89 -7.32 32.89 -3.37
C ASP A 89 -6.26 32.33 -4.32
N ALA A 90 -5.51 33.24 -4.97
CA ALA A 90 -4.51 32.85 -5.96
C ALA A 90 -3.39 31.99 -5.36
N ARG A 91 -2.96 32.26 -4.12
CA ARG A 91 -1.89 31.49 -3.48
C ARG A 91 -2.37 30.08 -3.13
N ARG A 92 -3.62 29.94 -2.67
CA ARG A 92 -4.23 28.62 -2.45
C ARG A 92 -4.41 27.85 -3.75
N ARG A 93 -4.76 28.51 -4.86
CA ARG A 93 -4.78 27.86 -6.18
C ARG A 93 -3.41 27.33 -6.59
N ASP A 94 -2.34 28.08 -6.37
CA ASP A 94 -0.98 27.64 -6.68
C ASP A 94 -0.58 26.40 -5.84
N ARG A 95 -0.95 26.38 -4.56
CA ARG A 95 -0.75 25.20 -3.69
C ARG A 95 -1.55 23.98 -4.14
N LEU A 96 -2.83 24.18 -4.47
CA LEU A 96 -3.66 23.11 -5.03
C LEU A 96 -3.12 22.62 -6.38
N ALA A 97 -2.45 23.47 -7.17
CA ALA A 97 -1.79 23.04 -8.40
C ALA A 97 -0.61 22.10 -8.12
N VAL A 98 0.21 22.36 -7.09
CA VAL A 98 1.26 21.43 -6.64
C VAL A 98 0.65 20.08 -6.25
N CYS A 99 -0.41 20.09 -5.44
CA CYS A 99 -1.12 18.86 -5.09
C CYS A 99 -1.67 18.12 -6.32
N ALA A 100 -2.19 18.84 -7.31
CA ALA A 100 -2.72 18.24 -8.53
C ALA A 100 -1.62 17.55 -9.36
N GLU A 101 -0.44 18.16 -9.45
CA GLU A 101 0.74 17.60 -10.14
C GLU A 101 1.19 16.31 -9.47
N VAL A 102 1.50 16.35 -8.18
CA VAL A 102 2.05 15.17 -7.48
C VAL A 102 1.05 14.01 -7.40
N TYR A 103 -0.26 14.28 -7.33
CA TYR A 103 -1.27 13.22 -7.39
C TYR A 103 -1.49 12.68 -8.80
N SER A 104 -1.29 13.48 -9.85
CA SER A 104 -1.26 12.98 -11.24
C SER A 104 -0.07 12.04 -11.43
N ASP A 105 1.11 12.45 -10.99
CA ASP A 105 2.32 11.64 -11.05
C ASP A 105 2.16 10.33 -10.26
N ALA A 106 1.58 10.39 -9.06
CA ALA A 106 1.31 9.20 -8.25
C ALA A 106 0.38 8.22 -8.96
N VAL A 107 -0.63 8.69 -9.70
CA VAL A 107 -1.52 7.83 -10.49
C VAL A 107 -0.72 7.06 -11.55
N ASP A 108 0.13 7.75 -12.29
CA ASP A 108 0.93 7.15 -13.36
C ASP A 108 1.97 6.16 -12.79
N GLN A 109 2.66 6.54 -11.71
CA GLN A 109 3.62 5.69 -11.00
C GLN A 109 2.97 4.42 -10.46
N LEU A 110 1.77 4.52 -9.87
CA LEU A 110 1.05 3.36 -9.33
C LEU A 110 0.53 2.44 -10.43
N ALA A 111 0.11 3.00 -11.56
CA ALA A 111 -0.25 2.21 -12.74
C ALA A 111 0.96 1.44 -13.26
N GLN A 112 2.09 2.12 -13.44
CA GLN A 112 3.35 1.53 -13.90
C GLN A 112 3.82 0.43 -12.94
N ALA A 113 3.81 0.67 -11.62
CA ALA A 113 4.15 -0.33 -10.61
C ALA A 113 3.28 -1.58 -10.72
N ALA A 114 1.97 -1.42 -10.90
CA ALA A 114 1.05 -2.53 -11.06
C ALA A 114 1.34 -3.34 -12.35
N GLU A 115 1.77 -2.68 -13.43
CA GLU A 115 2.19 -3.38 -14.65
C GLU A 115 3.51 -4.14 -14.45
N ASP A 116 4.49 -3.53 -13.79
CA ASP A 116 5.82 -4.13 -13.56
C ASP A 116 5.73 -5.35 -12.64
N LEU A 117 4.85 -5.30 -11.63
CA LEU A 117 4.53 -6.46 -10.80
C LEU A 117 3.84 -7.58 -11.59
N ALA A 118 2.99 -7.23 -12.57
CA ALA A 118 2.27 -8.20 -13.38
C ALA A 118 3.14 -8.90 -14.45
N ARG A 119 4.29 -8.32 -14.83
CA ARG A 119 5.17 -8.81 -15.92
C ARG A 119 5.98 -10.10 -15.59
N GLY A 120 5.85 -10.69 -14.39
CA GLY A 120 6.49 -11.98 -14.03
C GLY A 120 7.90 -11.85 -13.43
N GLU A 121 8.69 -12.94 -13.43
CA GLU A 121 10.04 -12.97 -12.81
C GLU A 121 11.06 -12.10 -13.56
N GLY A 122 11.83 -11.29 -12.82
CA GLY A 122 12.81 -10.33 -13.33
C GLY A 122 12.85 -9.03 -12.50
N ALA A 123 13.45 -7.96 -13.07
CA ALA A 123 13.62 -6.64 -12.45
C ALA A 123 12.32 -5.88 -12.10
N GLY A 124 11.16 -6.39 -12.53
CA GLY A 124 9.88 -5.68 -12.35
C GLY A 124 9.47 -5.43 -10.89
N ALA A 125 9.99 -6.21 -9.93
CA ALA A 125 9.76 -5.92 -8.51
C ALA A 125 10.59 -4.72 -8.01
N ASP A 126 11.85 -4.59 -8.42
CA ASP A 126 12.71 -3.46 -8.07
C ASP A 126 12.22 -2.16 -8.73
N ASP A 127 11.80 -2.25 -10.00
CA ASP A 127 11.19 -1.12 -10.72
C ASP A 127 9.87 -0.70 -10.04
N ALA A 128 9.01 -1.66 -9.68
CA ALA A 128 7.77 -1.36 -8.97
C ALA A 128 8.01 -0.73 -7.59
N VAL A 129 9.01 -1.20 -6.83
CA VAL A 129 9.39 -0.60 -5.54
C VAL A 129 9.85 0.85 -5.73
N THR A 130 10.58 1.14 -6.81
CA THR A 130 11.00 2.51 -7.15
C THR A 130 9.79 3.40 -7.43
N GLN A 131 8.87 2.93 -8.29
CA GLN A 131 7.64 3.66 -8.62
C GLN A 131 6.74 3.88 -7.38
N LEU A 132 6.59 2.85 -6.55
CA LEU A 132 5.80 2.91 -5.32
C LEU A 132 6.39 3.87 -4.28
N SER A 133 7.72 3.93 -4.20
CA SER A 133 8.41 4.88 -3.31
C SER A 133 8.19 6.31 -3.77
N ALA A 134 8.31 6.58 -5.08
CA ALA A 134 8.03 7.90 -5.65
C ALA A 134 6.57 8.33 -5.41
N ALA A 135 5.61 7.41 -5.60
CA ALA A 135 4.20 7.70 -5.37
C ALA A 135 3.89 8.00 -3.90
N LEU A 136 4.62 7.39 -2.95
CA LEU A 136 4.44 7.59 -1.51
C LEU A 136 4.82 9.01 -1.04
N ASP A 137 5.60 9.76 -1.83
CA ASP A 137 6.02 11.12 -1.49
C ASP A 137 4.94 12.18 -1.76
N ALA A 138 4.01 11.91 -2.69
CA ALA A 138 2.93 12.83 -3.07
C ALA A 138 2.15 13.48 -1.90
N PRO A 139 1.66 12.74 -0.87
CA PRO A 139 0.95 13.35 0.25
C PRO A 139 1.85 14.29 1.05
N GLY A 140 3.15 13.98 1.20
CA GLY A 140 4.09 14.85 1.89
C GLY A 140 4.30 16.16 1.13
N THR A 141 4.57 16.07 -0.17
CA THR A 141 4.77 17.25 -1.01
C THR A 141 3.51 18.13 -1.10
N CYS A 142 2.32 17.52 -1.13
CA CYS A 142 1.06 18.28 -1.10
C CYS A 142 0.88 19.01 0.24
N GLU A 143 1.08 18.34 1.38
CA GLU A 143 0.97 18.98 2.70
C GLU A 143 2.04 20.08 2.90
N ASP A 144 3.28 19.85 2.46
CA ASP A 144 4.38 20.82 2.58
C ASP A 144 4.05 22.13 1.83
N ALA A 145 3.42 22.03 0.65
CA ALA A 145 2.99 23.22 -0.10
C ALA A 145 2.04 24.13 0.71
N PHE A 146 1.23 23.57 1.62
CA PHE A 146 0.38 24.34 2.55
C PHE A 146 1.13 24.75 3.83
N GLY A 147 1.96 23.86 4.39
CA GLY A 147 2.73 24.09 5.61
C GLY A 147 3.77 25.23 5.49
N GLU A 148 4.39 25.41 4.32
CA GLU A 148 5.30 26.54 4.05
C GLU A 148 4.64 27.92 4.21
N ALA A 149 3.31 27.97 4.17
CA ALA A 149 2.52 29.19 4.28
C ALA A 149 1.77 29.34 5.62
N ASP A 150 1.99 28.44 6.59
CA ASP A 150 1.18 28.33 7.83
C ASP A 150 -0.33 28.19 7.54
N ASP A 151 -0.68 27.61 6.38
CA ASP A 151 -2.06 27.30 5.96
C ASP A 151 -2.32 25.80 6.16
N THR A 152 -3.55 25.44 6.50
CA THR A 152 -3.93 24.03 6.67
C THR A 152 -4.43 23.46 5.35
N SER A 153 -3.82 22.36 4.91
CA SER A 153 -4.26 21.62 3.74
C SER A 153 -5.71 21.14 3.89
N PRO A 154 -6.57 21.33 2.88
CA PRO A 154 -7.90 20.74 2.85
C PRO A 154 -7.90 19.24 2.51
N LEU A 155 -6.73 18.61 2.33
CA LEU A 155 -6.54 17.24 1.86
C LEU A 155 -5.95 16.30 2.92
N ALA A 156 -5.70 16.77 4.14
CA ALA A 156 -5.01 16.00 5.18
C ALA A 156 -5.62 14.60 5.43
N GLY A 157 -6.95 14.46 5.32
CA GLY A 157 -7.62 13.17 5.45
C GLY A 157 -7.37 12.24 4.25
N GLU A 158 -7.45 12.79 3.05
CA GLU A 158 -7.14 12.10 1.80
C GLU A 158 -5.67 11.67 1.72
N ASP A 159 -4.76 12.55 2.13
CA ASP A 159 -3.31 12.35 2.15
C ASP A 159 -2.92 11.28 3.15
N ALA A 160 -3.48 11.33 4.37
CA ALA A 160 -3.24 10.31 5.38
C ALA A 160 -3.71 8.92 4.94
N GLU A 161 -4.85 8.83 4.25
CA GLU A 161 -5.37 7.55 3.79
C GLU A 161 -4.59 7.02 2.57
N PHE A 162 -4.26 7.89 1.61
CA PHE A 162 -3.41 7.53 0.48
C PHE A 162 -2.04 7.02 0.96
N LYS A 163 -1.41 7.72 1.92
CA LYS A 163 -0.13 7.31 2.50
C LYS A 163 -0.17 5.89 3.06
N LYS A 164 -1.24 5.49 3.77
CA LYS A 164 -1.37 4.13 4.30
C LYS A 164 -1.46 3.09 3.19
N LEU A 165 -2.22 3.38 2.13
CA LEU A 165 -2.38 2.46 0.98
C LEU A 165 -1.09 2.33 0.18
N ALA A 166 -0.41 3.44 -0.12
CA ALA A 166 0.88 3.45 -0.80
C ALA A 166 1.96 2.74 0.03
N THR A 167 1.98 2.94 1.36
CA THR A 167 2.87 2.22 2.28
C THR A 167 2.60 0.71 2.25
N LEU A 168 1.34 0.29 2.27
CA LEU A 168 0.97 -1.12 2.15
C LEU A 168 1.45 -1.73 0.83
N ALA A 169 1.21 -1.04 -0.29
CA ALA A 169 1.65 -1.50 -1.61
C ALA A 169 3.18 -1.62 -1.68
N LEU A 170 3.90 -0.60 -1.23
CA LEU A 170 5.37 -0.60 -1.17
C LEU A 170 5.91 -1.74 -0.31
N ALA A 171 5.38 -1.93 0.89
CA ALA A 171 5.86 -2.97 1.81
C ALA A 171 5.66 -4.39 1.26
N VAL A 172 4.51 -4.66 0.64
CA VAL A 172 4.25 -5.97 0.02
C VAL A 172 5.16 -6.17 -1.19
N ALA A 173 5.36 -5.14 -2.03
CA ALA A 173 6.28 -5.23 -3.17
C ALA A 173 7.75 -5.43 -2.74
N ALA A 174 8.21 -4.69 -1.73
CA ALA A 174 9.57 -4.79 -1.20
C ALA A 174 9.85 -6.16 -0.55
N SER A 175 8.84 -6.90 -0.11
CA SER A 175 9.01 -8.28 0.37
C SER A 175 9.40 -9.27 -0.73
N LEU A 176 9.27 -8.87 -2.00
CA LEU A 176 9.63 -9.66 -3.17
C LEU A 176 11.09 -9.47 -3.59
N THR A 177 11.78 -8.46 -3.06
CA THR A 177 13.15 -8.10 -3.43
C THR A 177 14.12 -8.51 -2.34
N PRO A 178 15.38 -8.88 -2.68
CA PRO A 178 16.39 -9.12 -1.67
C PRO A 178 16.66 -7.83 -0.88
N PRO A 179 16.98 -7.92 0.42
CA PRO A 179 17.30 -6.74 1.21
C PRO A 179 18.49 -6.00 0.59
N PRO A 180 18.50 -4.65 0.63
CA PRO A 180 19.64 -3.90 0.13
C PRO A 180 20.91 -4.34 0.86
N PRO A 181 22.06 -4.40 0.18
CA PRO A 181 23.33 -4.72 0.83
C PRO A 181 23.56 -3.73 1.98
N ALA A 182 23.97 -4.24 3.14
CA ALA A 182 24.21 -3.41 4.31
C ALA A 182 25.20 -2.28 3.97
N SER A 183 24.76 -1.03 4.09
CA SER A 183 25.66 0.12 3.93
C SER A 183 26.79 0.04 4.96
N PRO A 184 28.06 0.27 4.58
CA PRO A 184 29.14 0.34 5.54
C PRO A 184 28.84 1.48 6.52
N ALA A 185 28.93 1.19 7.82
CA ALA A 185 28.68 2.16 8.88
C ALA A 185 29.60 3.37 8.70
N THR A 186 29.04 4.53 8.39
CA THR A 186 29.77 5.80 8.40
C THR A 186 30.23 6.06 9.83
N PRO A 187 31.53 6.19 10.11
CA PRO A 187 32.00 6.47 11.46
C PRO A 187 31.45 7.82 11.90
N MET A 188 30.71 7.81 13.01
CA MET A 188 30.28 9.02 13.70
C MET A 188 31.54 9.75 14.17
N ILE A 189 31.87 10.87 13.54
CA ILE A 189 32.87 11.81 14.04
C ILE A 189 32.18 12.60 15.15
N SER A 190 32.57 12.34 16.40
CA SER A 190 32.22 13.19 17.53
C SER A 190 33.05 14.47 17.45
N ASP A 191 32.36 15.61 17.31
CA ASP A 191 32.87 16.92 17.77
C ASP A 191 32.71 17.04 19.30
#